data_AF-A0A7C1BBJ7-F1
#
_entry.id   AF-A0A7C1BBJ7-F1
#
_cell.length_a   1.000
_cell.length_b   1.000
_cell.length_c   1.000
_cell.angle_alpha   90.00
_cell.angle_beta   90.00
_cell.angle_gamma   90.00
#
_symmetry.space_group_name_H-M   'P 1'
#
loop_
_entity.id
_entity.type
_entity.pdbx_description
1 polymer ?
#
loop_
_entity_poly.entity_id
_entity_poly.type
_entity_poly.pdbx_seq_one_letter_code
_entity_poly.pdbx_strand_id
1 'polypeptide(L)' 'IADTDEVYISRIRMLDERRFVFWNVADNIRVGAATNAVKILEKHLELNRKG' A
#
# COMPACT_ATOMS: atom_id res chain seq x y z
N ILE A 1 -3.06 13.24 -4.85
CA ILE A 1 -2.14 14.29 -5.34
C ILE A 1 -2.04 14.05 -6.83
N ALA A 2 -2.24 15.06 -7.65
CA ALA A 2 -2.24 14.89 -9.10
C ALA A 2 -0.82 15.08 -9.65
N ASP A 3 -0.50 14.36 -10.71
CA ASP A 3 0.75 14.41 -11.48
C ASP A 3 2.02 14.03 -10.67
N THR A 4 1.89 13.02 -9.81
CA THR A 4 2.99 12.46 -9.00
C THR A 4 2.90 10.94 -8.89
N ASP A 5 4.04 10.29 -8.74
CA ASP A 5 4.16 8.86 -8.46
C ASP A 5 4.15 8.54 -6.95
N GLU A 6 4.02 9.57 -6.10
CA GLU A 6 3.95 9.43 -4.65
C GLU A 6 2.62 8.81 -4.21
N VAL A 7 2.72 7.91 -3.23
CA VAL A 7 1.59 7.17 -2.66
C VAL A 7 1.63 7.32 -1.15
N TYR A 8 0.53 7.78 -0.59
CA TYR A 8 0.41 8.00 0.85
C TYR A 8 -0.49 6.93 1.44
N ILE A 9 -0.02 6.32 2.53
CA ILE A 9 -0.77 5.35 3.31
C ILE A 9 -1.19 6.03 4.60
N SER A 10 -2.47 5.90 4.93
CA SER A 10 -2.98 6.34 6.23
C SER A 10 -3.11 5.15 7.19
N ARG A 11 -4.17 5.07 7.99
CA ARG A 11 -4.32 4.04 9.02
C ARG A 11 -4.35 2.64 8.39
N ILE A 12 -3.45 1.78 8.85
CA ILE A 12 -3.49 0.33 8.62
C ILE A 12 -4.23 -0.31 9.79
N ARG A 13 -5.11 -1.27 9.50
CA ARG A 13 -5.83 -2.07 10.50
C ARG A 13 -5.71 -3.55 10.16
N MET A 14 -5.22 -4.33 11.10
CA MET A 14 -5.31 -5.79 11.03
C MET A 14 -6.78 -6.20 11.22
N LEU A 15 -7.28 -7.05 10.33
CA LEU A 15 -8.59 -7.69 10.47
C LEU A 15 -8.46 -9.05 11.17
N ASP A 16 -7.45 -9.82 10.78
CA ASP A 16 -7.06 -11.11 11.34
C ASP A 16 -5.56 -11.36 11.13
N GLU A 17 -5.06 -12.54 11.50
CA GLU A 17 -3.63 -12.90 11.38
C GLU A 17 -3.05 -12.77 9.97
N ARG A 18 -3.88 -12.82 8.92
CA ARG A 18 -3.43 -12.87 7.51
C ARG A 18 -3.98 -11.73 6.66
N ARG A 19 -4.86 -10.89 7.22
CA ARG A 19 -5.54 -9.85 6.47
C ARG A 19 -5.45 -8.52 7.18
N PHE A 20 -5.14 -7.50 6.41
CA PHE A 20 -5.19 -6.12 6.85
C PHE A 20 -5.85 -5.26 5.79
N VAL A 21 -6.38 -4.12 6.23
CA VAL A 21 -6.95 -3.09 5.39
C VAL A 21 -6.23 -1.77 5.63
N PHE A 22 -6.17 -0.95 4.60
CA PHE A 22 -5.56 0.37 4.66
C PHE A 22 -6.27 1.30 3.70
N TRP A 23 -6.11 2.61 3.92
CA TRP A 23 -6.52 3.63 2.98
C TRP A 23 -5.29 4.28 2.37
N ASN A 24 -5.25 4.40 1.05
CA ASN A 24 -4.21 5.12 0.34
C ASN A 24 -4.76 6.30 -0.47
N VAL A 25 -3.90 7.28 -0.71
CA VAL A 25 -4.15 8.42 -1.61
C VAL A 25 -3.03 8.42 -2.66
N ALA A 26 -3.41 8.41 -3.94
CA ALA A 26 -2.49 8.41 -5.07
C ALA A 26 -3.13 9.09 -6.30
N ASP A 27 -2.33 9.41 -7.30
CA ASP A 27 -2.81 9.72 -8.66
C ASP A 27 -3.27 8.42 -9.33
N ASN A 28 -4.58 8.28 -9.58
CA ASN A 28 -5.15 7.07 -10.16
C ASN A 28 -5.00 6.96 -11.69
N ILE A 29 -4.60 8.04 -12.39
CA ILE A 29 -4.26 8.01 -13.81
C ILE A 29 -2.87 7.40 -14.01
N ARG A 30 -1.94 7.66 -13.07
CA ARG A 30 -0.57 7.12 -13.13
C ARG A 30 -0.40 5.82 -12.35
N VAL A 31 -1.02 5.71 -11.18
CA VAL A 31 -0.85 4.58 -10.26
C VAL A 31 -2.19 4.10 -9.73
N GLY A 32 -2.75 3.09 -10.38
CA GLY A 32 -4.02 2.49 -9.98
C GLY A 32 -3.98 1.87 -8.59
N ALA A 33 -5.16 1.73 -7.98
CA ALA A 33 -5.33 1.15 -6.64
C ALA A 33 -4.69 -0.25 -6.51
N ALA A 34 -4.86 -1.11 -7.51
CA ALA A 34 -4.28 -2.46 -7.52
C ALA A 34 -2.74 -2.43 -7.53
N THR A 35 -2.14 -1.59 -8.37
CA THR A 35 -0.67 -1.43 -8.43
C THR A 35 -0.10 -0.92 -7.11
N ASN A 36 -0.80 0.00 -6.45
CA ASN A 36 -0.41 0.47 -5.11
C ASN A 36 -0.46 -0.65 -4.08
N ALA A 37 -1.55 -1.43 -4.05
CA ALA A 37 -1.68 -2.55 -3.12
C ALA A 37 -0.54 -3.57 -3.25
N VAL A 38 -0.12 -3.88 -4.48
CA VAL A 38 1.02 -4.78 -4.74
C VAL A 38 2.33 -4.19 -4.20
N LYS A 39 2.66 -2.93 -4.55
CA LYS A 39 3.90 -2.27 -4.08
C LYS A 39 3.99 -2.21 -2.55
N ILE A 40 2.87 -1.97 -1.87
CA ILE A 40 2.79 -1.95 -0.40
C ILE A 40 3.06 -3.34 0.17
N LEU A 41 2.49 -4.38 -0.43
CA LEU A 41 2.72 -5.75 -0.01
C LEU A 41 4.19 -6.16 -0.22
N GLU A 42 4.79 -5.81 -1.36
CA GLU A 42 6.22 -6.03 -1.62
C GLU A 42 7.10 -5.34 -0.57
N LYS A 43 6.80 -4.08 -0.23
CA LYS A 43 7.53 -3.37 0.82
C LYS A 43 7.34 -3.99 2.19
N HIS A 44 6.13 -4.45 2.51
CA HIS A 44 5.86 -5.18 3.74
C HIS A 44 6.67 -6.48 3.81
N LEU A 45 6.73 -7.25 2.72
CA LEU A 45 7.54 -8.46 2.63
C LEU A 45 9.03 -8.15 2.82
N GLU A 46 9.57 -7.10 2.19
CA GLU A 46 10.95 -6.67 2.35
C GLU A 46 11.29 -6.34 3.82
N LEU A 47 10.44 -5.56 4.49
CA LEU A 47 10.65 -5.12 5.87
C LEU A 47 10.53 -6.28 6.88
N ASN A 48 9.68 -7.26 6.61
CA ASN A 48 9.40 -8.38 7.52
C ASN A 48 10.12 -9.68 7.14
N ARG A 49 10.98 -9.68 6.11
CA ARG A 49 11.75 -10.86 5.66
C ARG A 49 12.85 -11.31 6.62
N LYS A 50 12.95 -10.73 7.82
CA LYS A 50 13.85 -11.16 8.89
C LYS A 50 13.05 -11.92 9.95
N GLY A 51 12.89 -13.21 9.71
CA GLY A 51 12.40 -14.23 10.64
C GLY A 51 13.02 -15.55 10.25
#